data_AF-A0A4Q5TJ95-F1
#
_entry.id   AF-A0A4Q5TJ95-F1
#
_cell.length_a   1.000
_cell.length_b   1.000
_cell.length_c   1.000
_cell.angle_alpha   90.00
_cell.angle_beta   90.00
_cell.angle_gamma   90.00
#
_symmetry.space_group_name_H-M   'P 1'
#
loop_
_entity.id
_entity.type
_entity.pdbx_description
1 polymer ?
#
loop_
_entity_poly.entity_id
_entity_poly.type
_entity_poly.pdbx_seq_one_letter_code
_entity_poly.pdbx_strand_id
1 'polypeptide(L)'
;MDDLGTLLDDVTREHAVGVTADGERLVALRVADEWSVGLRLHREGSHRQWSVRELVVRRGTGDRSFAGNDVRELPLGALVAEARRLATRSAGQDAEPLTTVQTLLQERSGRLGRDDLALAAVALEYTRIVERGERAPSKRMAEALGGSAGTWTNRVAEARRRGFLTDVPRGAAGGALTDQAREVLGLVRA
;
A
#
# COMPACT_ATOMS: atom_id res chain seq x y z
N MET A 1 3.35 21.71 -5.18
CA MET A 1 4.72 21.22 -4.92
C MET A 1 4.78 19.89 -5.64
N ASP A 2 5.78 19.64 -6.51
CA ASP A 2 5.82 18.39 -7.28
C ASP A 2 6.43 17.27 -6.43
N ASP A 3 5.58 16.40 -5.90
CA ASP A 3 5.97 15.29 -5.02
C ASP A 3 7.01 14.35 -5.65
N LEU A 4 7.00 14.22 -6.98
CA LEU A 4 7.99 13.42 -7.71
C LEU A 4 9.36 14.09 -7.71
N GLY A 5 9.40 15.40 -7.90
CA GLY A 5 10.61 16.22 -7.78
C GLY A 5 11.24 16.13 -6.40
N THR A 6 10.45 16.25 -5.33
CA THR A 6 10.94 16.10 -3.95
C THR A 6 11.53 14.71 -3.70
N LEU A 7 10.85 13.65 -4.16
CA LEU A 7 11.35 12.27 -4.03
C LEU A 7 12.68 12.05 -4.77
N LEU A 8 12.87 12.73 -5.91
CA LEU A 8 14.13 12.68 -6.65
C LEU A 8 15.26 13.40 -5.93
N ASP A 9 14.97 14.50 -5.23
CA ASP A 9 15.96 15.24 -4.44
C ASP A 9 16.38 14.46 -3.17
N ASP A 10 15.47 13.65 -2.62
CA ASP A 10 15.71 12.81 -1.45
C ASP A 10 16.33 11.44 -1.79
N VAL A 11 16.46 11.08 -3.07
CA VAL A 11 17.04 9.80 -3.51
C VAL A 11 18.55 9.78 -3.24
N THR A 12 18.89 9.30 -2.04
CA THR A 12 20.26 9.11 -1.56
C THR A 12 20.72 7.65 -1.66
N ARG A 13 19.79 6.74 -1.97
CA ARG A 13 19.99 5.28 -2.15
C ARG A 13 19.71 4.87 -3.61
N GLU A 14 20.00 3.61 -3.97
CA GLU A 14 19.75 3.05 -5.32
C GLU A 14 18.32 3.29 -5.84
N HIS A 15 17.33 3.35 -4.94
CA HIS A 15 15.95 3.68 -5.27
C HIS A 15 15.17 4.22 -4.05
N ALA A 16 14.07 4.93 -4.30
CA ALA A 16 13.04 5.27 -3.33
C ALA A 16 11.65 5.11 -3.93
N VAL A 17 10.65 4.80 -3.10
CA VAL A 17 9.25 4.70 -3.50
C VAL A 17 8.40 5.54 -2.56
N GLY A 18 7.51 6.35 -3.13
CA GLY A 18 6.52 7.16 -2.43
C GLY A 18 5.11 6.86 -2.91
N VAL A 19 4.13 7.33 -2.14
CA VAL A 19 2.70 7.20 -2.44
C VAL A 19 2.06 8.57 -2.38
N THR A 20 1.32 8.95 -3.42
CA THR A 20 0.55 10.19 -3.40
C THR A 20 -0.78 9.99 -2.66
N ALA A 21 -1.43 11.09 -2.26
CA ALA A 21 -2.75 11.04 -1.63
C ALA A 21 -3.82 10.36 -2.53
N ASP A 22 -3.66 10.46 -3.85
CA ASP A 22 -4.54 9.84 -4.86
C ASP A 22 -4.20 8.36 -5.13
N GLY A 23 -3.28 7.78 -4.35
CA GLY A 23 -2.89 6.38 -4.45
C GLY A 23 -1.94 6.06 -5.61
N GLU A 24 -1.38 7.07 -6.28
CA GLU A 24 -0.33 6.87 -7.28
C GLU A 24 0.97 6.45 -6.60
N ARG A 25 1.84 5.77 -7.36
CA ARG A 25 3.17 5.38 -6.90
C ARG A 25 4.20 6.27 -7.57
N LEU A 26 5.03 6.88 -6.75
CA LEU A 26 6.20 7.63 -7.19
C LEU A 26 7.40 6.72 -7.00
N VAL A 27 8.18 6.47 -8.04
CA VAL A 27 9.40 5.67 -7.95
C VAL A 27 10.55 6.51 -8.44
N ALA A 28 11.55 6.71 -7.60
CA ALA A 28 12.81 7.32 -7.96
C ALA A 28 13.90 6.24 -7.99
N LEU A 29 14.65 6.18 -9.07
CA LEU A 29 15.75 5.24 -9.31
C LEU A 29 17.03 6.04 -9.52
N ARG A 30 18.12 5.65 -8.87
CA ARG A 30 19.45 6.15 -9.21
C ARG A 30 20.04 5.27 -10.31
N VAL A 31 20.46 5.89 -11.41
CA VAL A 31 20.99 5.22 -12.60
C VAL A 31 22.42 5.73 -12.80
N ALA A 32 23.39 4.87 -12.51
CA ALA A 32 24.79 5.28 -12.35
C ALA A 32 24.97 6.40 -11.29
N ASP A 33 26.19 6.86 -11.09
CA ASP A 33 26.48 7.86 -10.05
C ASP A 33 25.93 9.26 -10.38
N GLU A 34 25.54 9.49 -11.64
CA GLU A 34 25.22 10.80 -12.19
C GLU A 34 23.76 11.01 -12.61
N TRP A 35 22.90 9.98 -12.60
CA TRP A 35 21.52 10.14 -13.07
C TRP A 35 20.50 9.63 -12.06
N SER A 36 19.35 10.31 -12.05
CA SER A 36 18.16 9.89 -11.31
C SER A 36 16.96 9.92 -12.23
N VAL A 37 16.16 8.86 -12.19
CA VAL A 37 14.93 8.73 -12.99
C VAL A 37 13.74 8.58 -12.06
N GLY A 38 12.78 9.48 -12.20
CA GLY A 38 11.52 9.49 -11.46
C GLY A 38 10.38 9.03 -12.35
N LEU A 39 9.51 8.18 -11.83
CA LEU A 39 8.31 7.75 -12.53
C LEU A 39 7.08 7.93 -11.64
N ARG A 40 6.02 8.50 -12.20
CA ARG A 40 4.68 8.54 -11.59
C ARG A 40 3.84 7.43 -12.23
N LEU A 41 3.41 6.49 -11.42
CA LEU A 41 2.69 5.30 -11.83
C LEU A 41 1.26 5.34 -11.27
N HIS A 42 0.28 5.18 -12.15
CA HIS A 42 -1.12 5.09 -11.78
C HIS A 42 -1.64 3.68 -12.02
N ARG A 43 -2.50 3.19 -11.13
CA ARG A 43 -3.10 1.86 -11.26
C ARG A 43 -4.36 1.96 -12.12
N GLU A 44 -4.37 1.29 -13.25
CA GLU A 44 -5.55 1.24 -14.12
C GLU A 44 -6.44 0.03 -13.79
N GLY A 45 -7.70 0.29 -13.43
CA GLY A 45 -8.75 -0.72 -13.28
C GLY A 45 -8.54 -1.71 -12.12
N SER A 46 -9.24 -2.85 -12.19
CA SER A 46 -9.17 -3.93 -11.19
C SER A 46 -7.88 -4.77 -11.31
N HIS A 47 -7.21 -4.70 -12.45
CA HIS A 47 -5.99 -5.46 -12.72
C HIS A 47 -4.77 -4.77 -12.10
N ARG A 48 -3.77 -5.56 -11.69
CA ARG A 48 -2.54 -5.09 -11.01
C ARG A 48 -1.57 -4.33 -11.95
N GLN A 49 -2.08 -3.61 -12.94
CA GLN A 49 -1.27 -3.02 -14.00
C GLN A 49 -0.96 -1.54 -13.72
N TRP A 50 0.34 -1.23 -13.61
CA TRP A 50 0.84 0.13 -13.43
C TRP A 50 1.07 0.80 -14.79
N SER A 51 0.29 1.85 -15.06
CA SER A 51 0.48 2.76 -16.18
C SER A 51 1.47 3.86 -15.80
N VAL A 52 2.39 4.22 -16.72
CA VAL A 52 3.31 5.34 -16.50
C VAL A 52 2.59 6.61 -16.95
N ARG A 53 2.34 7.53 -16.01
CA ARG A 53 1.77 8.85 -16.31
C ARG A 53 2.85 9.88 -16.59
N GLU A 54 3.97 9.75 -15.91
CA GLU A 54 5.07 10.71 -16.01
C GLU A 54 6.41 10.01 -15.83
N LEU A 55 7.40 10.48 -16.58
CA LEU A 55 8.79 10.08 -16.47
C LEU A 55 9.66 11.34 -16.48
N VAL A 56 10.45 11.49 -15.43
CA VAL A 56 11.37 12.61 -15.22
C VAL A 56 12.78 12.06 -15.15
N VAL A 57 13.70 12.65 -15.91
CA VAL A 57 15.13 12.32 -15.84
C VAL A 57 15.86 13.54 -15.30
N ARG A 58 16.70 13.34 -14.30
CA ARG A 58 17.59 14.35 -13.73
C ARG A 58 19.04 13.87 -13.82
N ARG A 59 19.93 14.80 -14.13
CA ARG A 59 21.37 14.62 -13.97
C ARG A 59 21.79 15.22 -12.64
N GLY A 60 22.70 14.56 -11.93
CA GLY A 60 23.26 15.00 -10.67
C GLY A 60 24.00 16.33 -10.81
N THR A 61 24.28 16.98 -9.67
CA THR A 61 24.91 18.30 -9.57
C THR A 61 26.31 18.31 -10.22
N GLY A 62 26.37 18.64 -11.51
CA GLY A 62 27.60 18.78 -12.27
C GLY A 62 27.38 19.44 -13.62
N ASP A 63 26.42 18.94 -14.41
CA ASP A 63 26.17 19.46 -15.77
C ASP A 63 24.68 19.68 -16.04
N ARG A 64 24.32 20.92 -16.39
CA ARG A 64 22.93 21.33 -16.70
C ARG A 64 22.56 21.13 -18.18
N SER A 65 23.46 20.51 -18.95
CA SER A 65 23.32 20.35 -20.40
C SER A 65 23.00 18.90 -20.71
N PHE A 66 21.82 18.63 -21.28
CA PHE A 66 21.48 17.33 -21.84
C PHE A 66 22.04 17.26 -23.26
N ALA A 67 22.98 16.36 -23.57
CA ALA A 67 23.22 16.02 -24.96
C ALA A 67 22.06 15.13 -25.43
N GLY A 68 21.56 15.35 -26.65
CA GLY A 68 20.44 14.56 -27.19
C GLY A 68 20.70 13.05 -27.27
N ASN A 69 21.96 12.62 -27.14
CA ASN A 69 22.35 11.22 -27.09
C ASN A 69 22.30 10.60 -25.68
N ASP A 70 22.44 11.40 -24.63
CA ASP A 70 22.51 10.92 -23.24
C ASP A 70 21.23 10.20 -22.81
N VAL A 71 20.06 10.68 -23.28
CA VAL A 71 18.76 10.09 -22.96
C VAL A 71 18.51 8.80 -23.75
N ARG A 72 19.12 8.65 -24.94
CA ARG A 72 18.95 7.45 -25.78
C ARG A 72 19.71 6.24 -25.25
N GLU A 73 20.79 6.50 -24.52
CA GLU A 73 21.61 5.46 -23.90
C GLU A 73 21.02 4.94 -22.59
N LEU A 74 20.02 5.63 -22.03
CA LEU A 74 19.32 5.16 -20.85
C LEU A 74 18.47 3.92 -21.18
N PRO A 75 18.58 2.83 -20.39
CA PRO A 75 17.78 1.62 -20.61
C PRO A 75 16.34 1.83 -20.09
N LEU A 76 15.61 2.78 -20.69
CA LEU A 76 14.29 3.23 -20.23
C LEU A 76 13.29 2.08 -20.08
N GLY A 77 13.32 1.09 -20.98
CA GLY A 77 12.47 -0.10 -20.87
C GLY A 77 12.73 -0.92 -19.62
N ALA A 78 14.00 -1.13 -19.25
CA ALA A 78 14.39 -1.83 -18.03
C ALA A 78 14.06 -1.02 -16.78
N LEU A 79 14.27 0.30 -16.83
CA LEU A 79 13.93 1.22 -15.73
C LEU A 79 12.42 1.27 -15.47
N VAL A 80 11.60 1.31 -16.52
CA VAL A 80 10.13 1.24 -16.38
C VAL A 80 9.71 -0.13 -15.83
N ALA A 81 10.29 -1.23 -16.31
CA ALA A 81 9.99 -2.56 -15.79
C ALA A 81 10.36 -2.69 -14.30
N GLU A 82 11.53 -2.16 -13.92
CA GLU A 82 12.01 -2.14 -12.55
C GLU A 82 11.15 -1.23 -11.66
N ALA A 83 10.76 -0.07 -12.15
CA ALA A 83 9.86 0.83 -11.43
C ALA A 83 8.49 0.19 -11.19
N ARG A 84 7.93 -0.52 -12.17
CA ARG A 84 6.68 -1.30 -11.98
C ARG A 84 6.86 -2.41 -10.96
N ARG A 85 8.00 -3.09 -10.95
CA ARG A 85 8.34 -4.14 -9.99
C ARG A 85 8.45 -3.57 -8.57
N LEU A 86 9.13 -2.44 -8.41
CA LEU A 86 9.24 -1.72 -7.14
C LEU A 86 7.89 -1.18 -6.69
N ALA A 87 7.09 -0.57 -7.56
CA ALA A 87 5.74 -0.15 -7.24
C ALA A 87 4.83 -1.31 -6.83
N THR A 88 5.02 -2.51 -7.39
CA THR A 88 4.28 -3.72 -7.01
C THR A 88 4.78 -4.30 -5.69
N ARG A 89 6.08 -4.29 -5.44
CA ARG A 89 6.70 -4.76 -4.19
C ARG A 89 6.40 -3.81 -3.02
N SER A 90 6.53 -2.51 -3.25
CA SER A 90 6.03 -1.44 -2.38
C SER A 90 4.53 -1.56 -2.24
N ALA A 91 3.71 -1.82 -3.28
CA ALA A 91 2.30 -2.14 -3.04
C ALA A 91 2.07 -3.43 -2.23
N GLY A 92 3.07 -4.30 -2.07
CA GLY A 92 3.04 -5.42 -1.13
C GLY A 92 3.45 -5.07 0.30
N GLN A 93 4.24 -4.00 0.48
CA GLN A 93 4.77 -3.48 1.76
C GLN A 93 3.97 -2.26 2.28
N ASP A 94 3.63 -1.32 1.39
CA ASP A 94 2.75 -0.15 1.48
C ASP A 94 1.32 -0.41 0.98
N ALA A 95 0.91 -1.68 0.83
CA ALA A 95 -0.50 -2.00 1.05
C ALA A 95 -0.75 -1.94 2.56
N GLU A 96 -0.73 -0.75 3.16
CA GLU A 96 -1.05 -0.56 4.56
C GLU A 96 -2.59 -0.69 4.75
N PRO A 97 -3.07 -1.34 5.83
CA PRO A 97 -2.64 -0.97 7.17
C PRO A 97 -2.37 -2.15 8.14
N LEU A 98 -1.12 -2.56 8.27
CA LEU A 98 -0.60 -2.96 9.58
C LEU A 98 -0.40 -1.71 10.46
N THR A 99 0.13 -0.61 9.94
CA THR A 99 0.30 0.64 10.70
C THR A 99 -1.01 1.41 10.93
N THR A 100 -1.93 1.59 9.97
CA THR A 100 -3.21 2.31 10.28
C THR A 100 -4.12 1.50 11.21
N VAL A 101 -4.18 0.16 11.11
CA VAL A 101 -4.97 -0.67 12.03
C VAL A 101 -4.34 -0.64 13.40
N GLN A 102 -3.02 -0.82 13.50
CA GLN A 102 -2.32 -0.77 14.78
C GLN A 102 -2.41 0.60 15.43
N THR A 103 -2.26 1.70 14.68
CA THR A 103 -2.46 3.07 15.15
C THR A 103 -3.91 3.31 15.59
N LEU A 104 -4.92 2.97 14.77
CA LEU A 104 -6.34 3.08 15.15
C LEU A 104 -6.68 2.24 16.40
N LEU A 105 -6.05 1.07 16.57
CA LEU A 105 -6.23 0.21 17.74
C LEU A 105 -5.48 0.72 18.98
N GLN A 106 -4.31 1.36 18.82
CA GLN A 106 -3.46 1.85 19.91
C GLN A 106 -3.91 3.21 20.43
N GLU A 107 -4.24 4.15 19.54
CA GLU A 107 -4.62 5.54 19.87
C GLU A 107 -5.87 5.63 20.76
N ARG A 108 -6.71 4.60 20.79
CA ARG A 108 -8.02 4.63 21.48
C ARG A 108 -8.24 3.50 22.48
N SER A 109 -7.15 2.90 22.98
CA SER A 109 -7.14 1.77 23.93
C SER A 109 -7.76 2.02 25.34
N GLY A 110 -8.61 3.05 25.51
CA GLY A 110 -9.29 3.34 26.77
C GLY A 110 -10.56 2.51 27.03
N ARG A 111 -11.31 2.07 26.00
CA ARG A 111 -12.55 1.28 26.16
C ARG A 111 -12.80 0.43 24.91
N LEU A 112 -12.21 -0.77 24.88
CA LEU A 112 -12.24 -1.77 23.79
C LEU A 112 -13.62 -2.45 23.59
N GLY A 113 -14.70 -1.66 23.52
CA GLY A 113 -16.06 -2.18 23.43
C GLY A 113 -16.96 -1.64 22.31
N ARG A 114 -16.64 -0.56 21.59
CA ARG A 114 -17.68 0.14 20.80
C ARG A 114 -17.28 0.97 19.58
N ASP A 115 -16.01 1.01 19.17
CA ASP A 115 -15.65 1.82 18.00
C ASP A 115 -15.81 1.00 16.71
N ASP A 116 -16.88 1.27 15.99
CA ASP A 116 -17.19 0.67 14.69
C ASP A 116 -16.01 0.84 13.71
N LEU A 117 -15.24 1.91 13.84
CA LEU A 117 -14.02 2.14 13.07
C LEU A 117 -12.94 1.07 13.34
N ALA A 118 -12.71 0.72 14.61
CA ALA A 118 -11.73 -0.29 14.98
C ALA A 118 -12.13 -1.68 14.49
N LEU A 119 -13.43 -2.00 14.53
CA LEU A 119 -13.94 -3.28 14.03
C LEU A 119 -13.96 -3.35 12.50
N ALA A 120 -14.23 -2.23 11.82
CA ALA A 120 -14.09 -2.13 10.37
C ALA A 120 -12.61 -2.29 9.95
N ALA A 121 -11.68 -1.72 10.70
CA ALA A 121 -10.25 -1.89 10.46
C ALA A 121 -9.80 -3.36 10.64
N VAL A 122 -10.30 -4.05 11.68
CA VAL A 122 -10.11 -5.50 11.86
C VAL A 122 -10.64 -6.28 10.65
N ALA A 123 -11.85 -5.95 10.17
CA ALA A 123 -12.45 -6.60 9.01
C ALA A 123 -11.59 -6.43 7.75
N LEU A 124 -11.12 -5.20 7.47
CA LEU A 124 -10.25 -4.92 6.33
C LEU A 124 -8.98 -5.80 6.35
N GLU A 125 -8.28 -5.82 7.48
CA GLU A 125 -7.02 -6.56 7.60
C GLU A 125 -7.24 -8.07 7.51
N TYR A 126 -8.29 -8.58 8.15
CA TYR A 126 -8.70 -9.97 8.01
C TYR A 126 -8.95 -10.36 6.55
N THR A 127 -9.68 -9.53 5.81
CA THR A 127 -10.04 -9.80 4.41
C THR A 127 -8.78 -9.87 3.54
N ARG A 128 -7.83 -8.96 3.73
CA ARG A 128 -6.55 -8.96 2.99
C ARG A 128 -5.72 -10.22 3.23
N ILE A 129 -5.70 -10.71 4.47
CA ILE A 129 -4.98 -11.95 4.82
C ILE A 129 -5.66 -13.15 4.14
N VAL A 130 -6.99 -13.20 4.16
CA VAL A 130 -7.77 -14.23 3.46
C VAL A 130 -7.53 -14.19 1.94
N GLU A 131 -7.55 -13.00 1.32
CA GLU A 131 -7.32 -12.82 -0.12
C GLU A 131 -5.92 -13.25 -0.57
N ARG A 132 -4.93 -13.22 0.34
CA ARG A 132 -3.59 -13.77 0.09
C ARG A 132 -3.53 -15.29 0.16
N GLY A 133 -4.65 -15.96 0.45
CA GLY A 133 -4.77 -17.40 0.54
C GLY A 133 -4.34 -17.98 1.88
N GLU A 134 -4.26 -17.17 2.94
CA GLU A 134 -3.76 -17.66 4.21
C GLU A 134 -4.72 -18.59 4.94
N ARG A 135 -4.20 -19.74 5.37
CA ARG A 135 -5.00 -20.81 5.99
C ARG A 135 -5.37 -20.50 7.44
N ALA A 136 -4.63 -19.61 8.12
CA ALA A 136 -4.87 -19.25 9.51
C ALA A 136 -4.84 -17.72 9.72
N PRO A 137 -5.84 -16.96 9.23
CA PRO A 137 -5.80 -15.50 9.22
C PRO A 137 -5.64 -14.88 10.61
N SER A 138 -6.37 -15.37 11.62
CA SER A 138 -6.27 -14.85 13.00
C SER A 138 -4.90 -15.08 13.63
N LYS A 139 -4.21 -16.18 13.28
CA LYS A 139 -2.84 -16.44 13.74
C LYS A 139 -1.88 -15.45 13.08
N ARG A 140 -2.04 -15.22 11.78
CA ARG A 140 -1.23 -14.26 11.04
C ARG A 140 -1.40 -12.83 11.57
N MET A 141 -2.63 -12.43 11.91
CA MET A 141 -2.90 -11.16 12.58
C MET A 141 -2.19 -11.07 13.94
N ALA A 142 -2.20 -12.13 14.74
CA ALA A 142 -1.49 -12.15 16.03
C ALA A 142 0.02 -11.98 15.87
N GLU A 143 0.62 -12.65 14.88
CA GLU A 143 2.04 -12.52 14.57
C GLU A 143 2.40 -11.12 14.07
N ALA A 144 1.51 -10.47 13.32
CA ALA A 144 1.77 -9.18 12.69
C ALA A 144 1.45 -7.97 13.58
N LEU A 145 0.40 -8.07 14.40
CA LEU A 145 -0.16 -6.96 15.20
C LEU A 145 0.00 -7.18 16.72
N GLY A 146 0.53 -8.33 17.14
CA GLY A 146 0.65 -8.73 18.53
C GLY A 146 -0.66 -9.28 19.14
N GLY A 147 -0.57 -9.75 20.38
CA GLY A 147 -1.68 -10.41 21.09
C GLY A 147 -1.82 -11.90 20.74
N SER A 148 -2.97 -12.49 21.09
CA SER A 148 -3.22 -13.92 20.86
C SER A 148 -4.15 -14.14 19.67
N ALA A 149 -4.01 -15.29 18.99
CA ALA A 149 -4.90 -15.68 17.89
C ALA A 149 -6.39 -15.74 18.34
N GLY A 150 -6.64 -16.12 19.59
CA GLY A 150 -7.99 -16.13 20.18
C GLY A 150 -8.60 -14.73 20.27
N THR A 151 -7.81 -13.72 20.66
CA THR A 151 -8.25 -12.32 20.68
C THR A 151 -8.65 -11.84 19.28
N TRP A 152 -7.86 -12.15 18.25
CA TRP A 152 -8.18 -11.78 16.87
C TRP A 152 -9.41 -12.50 16.34
N THR A 153 -9.58 -13.79 16.63
CA THR A 153 -10.80 -14.53 16.30
C THR A 153 -12.05 -13.90 16.92
N ASN A 154 -11.99 -13.48 18.19
CA ASN A 154 -13.11 -12.80 18.85
C ASN A 154 -13.42 -11.44 18.20
N ARG A 155 -12.39 -10.66 17.84
CA ARG A 155 -12.57 -9.38 17.15
C ARG A 155 -13.18 -9.54 15.75
N VAL A 156 -12.74 -10.54 14.98
CA VAL A 156 -13.32 -10.86 13.67
C VAL A 156 -14.78 -11.31 13.81
N ALA A 157 -15.09 -12.12 14.83
CA ALA A 157 -16.47 -12.53 15.11
C ALA A 157 -17.36 -11.35 15.52
N GLU A 158 -16.85 -10.39 16.30
CA GLU A 158 -17.55 -9.14 16.60
C GLU A 158 -17.73 -8.28 15.34
N ALA A 159 -16.69 -8.10 14.52
CA ALA A 159 -16.76 -7.33 13.28
C ALA A 159 -17.81 -7.92 12.31
N ARG A 160 -17.89 -9.25 12.21
CA ARG A 160 -18.95 -9.93 11.44
C ARG A 160 -20.33 -9.67 12.04
N ARG A 161 -20.50 -9.81 13.35
CA ARG A 161 -21.78 -9.52 14.04
C ARG A 161 -22.24 -8.07 13.86
N ARG A 162 -21.31 -7.13 13.64
CA ARG A 162 -21.61 -5.72 13.36
C ARG A 162 -21.87 -5.42 11.88
N GLY A 163 -21.76 -6.41 10.99
CA GLY A 163 -22.01 -6.24 9.56
C GLY A 163 -20.82 -5.70 8.76
N PHE A 164 -19.59 -5.74 9.31
CA PHE A 164 -18.39 -5.30 8.56
C PHE A 164 -17.79 -6.37 7.65
N LEU A 165 -18.21 -7.62 7.82
CA LEU A 165 -17.84 -8.74 6.96
C LEU A 165 -19.11 -9.42 6.47
N THR A 166 -19.10 -9.91 5.22
CA THR A 166 -20.16 -10.79 4.73
C THR A 166 -20.19 -12.10 5.52
N ASP A 167 -21.36 -12.71 5.59
CA ASP A 167 -21.52 -14.00 6.22
C ASP A 167 -20.80 -15.10 5.43
N VAL A 168 -20.33 -16.09 6.18
CA VAL A 168 -19.74 -17.34 5.68
C VAL A 168 -20.29 -18.51 6.49
N PRO A 169 -20.27 -19.74 5.93
CA PRO A 169 -20.63 -20.93 6.69
C PRO A 169 -19.85 -21.02 8.00
N ARG A 170 -20.52 -21.52 9.05
CA ARG A 170 -19.94 -21.64 10.39
C ARG A 170 -18.66 -22.47 10.34
N GLY A 171 -17.56 -21.90 10.84
CA GLY A 171 -16.23 -22.56 10.86
C GLY A 171 -15.38 -22.35 9.61
N ALA A 172 -15.91 -21.70 8.56
CA ALA A 172 -15.11 -21.31 7.41
C ALA A 172 -14.36 -20.00 7.66
N ALA A 173 -13.09 -19.93 7.23
CA ALA A 173 -12.41 -18.67 7.04
C ALA A 173 -12.94 -18.00 5.76
N GLY A 174 -13.16 -16.69 5.81
CA GLY A 174 -13.67 -15.95 4.66
C GLY A 174 -14.65 -14.84 5.03
N GLY A 175 -15.26 -14.29 3.98
CA GLY A 175 -16.13 -13.13 4.04
C GLY A 175 -15.41 -11.94 3.41
N ALA A 176 -16.14 -11.19 2.59
CA ALA A 176 -15.66 -9.96 1.99
C ALA A 176 -15.95 -8.78 2.92
N LEU A 177 -15.17 -7.71 2.79
CA LEU A 177 -15.47 -6.43 3.40
C LEU A 177 -16.81 -5.89 2.85
N THR A 178 -17.69 -5.41 3.72
CA THR A 178 -18.99 -4.82 3.31
C THR A 178 -18.84 -3.35 2.94
N ASP A 179 -19.83 -2.80 2.23
CA ASP A 179 -19.85 -1.37 1.87
C ASP A 179 -19.93 -0.48 3.11
N GLN A 180 -20.72 -0.88 4.12
CA GLN A 180 -20.75 -0.22 5.42
C GLN A 180 -19.35 -0.12 6.06
N ALA A 181 -18.55 -1.19 6.00
CA ALA A 181 -17.18 -1.13 6.52
C ALA A 181 -16.31 -0.18 5.70
N ARG A 182 -16.48 -0.16 4.37
CA ARG A 182 -15.75 0.77 3.50
C ARG A 182 -16.13 2.23 3.78
N GLU A 183 -17.41 2.53 4.02
CA GLU A 183 -17.89 3.86 4.41
C GLU A 183 -17.32 4.31 5.75
N VAL A 184 -17.38 3.44 6.77
CA VAL A 184 -16.82 3.72 8.10
C VAL A 184 -15.32 4.00 8.02
N LEU A 185 -14.61 3.31 7.12
CA LEU A 185 -13.18 3.52 6.87
C LEU A 185 -12.88 4.70 5.94
N GLY A 186 -13.91 5.37 5.39
CA GLY A 186 -13.75 6.44 4.40
C GLY A 186 -13.17 5.99 3.06
N LEU A 187 -13.27 4.69 2.73
CA LEU A 187 -12.76 4.08 1.49
C LEU A 187 -13.69 4.27 0.28
N VAL A 188 -14.94 4.69 0.51
CA VAL A 188 -15.87 5.09 -0.56
C VAL A 188 -16.25 6.54 -0.31
N ARG A 189 -16.15 7.39 -1.33
CA ARG A 189 -16.80 8.71 -1.31
C ARG A 189 -18.26 8.52 -1.70
N ALA A 190 -19.17 9.02 -0.86
CA ALA A 190 -20.53 9.34 -1.29
C ALA A 190 -20.51 10.48 -2.32
#